data_AF-A0A3S8ZP22-F1
#
_entry.id   AF-A0A3S8ZP22-F1
#
_cell.length_a   1.000
_cell.length_b   1.000
_cell.length_c   1.000
_cell.angle_alpha   90.00
_cell.angle_beta   90.00
_cell.angle_gamma   90.00
#
_symmetry.space_group_name_H-M   'P 1'
#
loop_
_entity.id
_entity.type
_entity.pdbx_description
1 polymer ?
#
loop_
_entity_poly.entity_id
_entity_poly.type
_entity_poly.pdbx_seq_one_letter_code
_entity_poly.pdbx_strand_id
1 'polypeptide(L)'
;MKFKLIFSSMLCSYLVFAPVFAQQQMADNVTINSVSVNGGLDSPNQGTTCVTVSAGAHMCPAGYVAIPNNNKQLIAAALAAKANGSKVWLYFEDASVSYHCPGRVFTPCGVNSIEVK
;
A
#
# COMPACT_ATOMS: atom_id res chain seq x y z
N MET A 1 48.90 -32.30 38.24
CA MET A 1 48.78 -31.72 36.88
C MET A 1 47.31 -31.44 36.62
N LYS A 2 46.94 -30.18 36.31
CA LYS A 2 45.56 -29.71 36.16
C LYS A 2 45.05 -29.99 34.74
N PHE A 3 43.96 -30.74 34.59
CA PHE A 3 43.26 -30.96 33.32
C PHE A 3 42.35 -29.77 33.02
N LYS A 4 42.58 -29.12 31.88
CA LYS A 4 41.85 -27.93 31.42
C LYS A 4 40.71 -28.42 30.52
N LEU A 5 39.46 -28.34 30.98
CA LEU A 5 38.28 -28.58 30.14
C LEU A 5 38.15 -27.45 29.11
N ILE A 6 38.19 -27.80 27.83
CA ILE A 6 37.90 -26.89 26.71
C ILE A 6 36.41 -27.04 26.41
N PHE A 7 35.61 -26.07 26.83
CA PHE A 7 34.21 -25.94 26.40
C PHE A 7 34.19 -25.39 24.98
N SER A 8 34.04 -26.28 24.00
CA SER A 8 33.77 -25.91 22.61
C SER A 8 32.32 -25.46 22.49
N SER A 9 32.10 -24.15 22.56
CA SER A 9 30.83 -23.46 22.29
C SER A 9 30.41 -23.67 20.84
N MET A 10 29.58 -24.69 20.60
CA MET A 10 28.91 -24.93 19.32
C MET A 10 27.78 -23.89 19.17
N LEU A 11 28.11 -22.76 18.54
CA LEU A 11 27.15 -21.76 18.06
C LEU A 11 26.32 -22.38 16.94
N CYS A 12 25.16 -22.94 17.28
CA CYS A 12 24.15 -23.34 16.32
C CYS A 12 23.41 -22.08 15.86
N SER A 13 23.87 -21.49 14.75
CA SER A 13 23.21 -20.36 14.08
C SER A 13 21.86 -20.83 13.52
N TYR A 14 20.77 -20.56 14.24
CA TYR A 14 19.42 -20.75 13.74
C TYR A 14 19.12 -19.67 12.69
N LEU A 15 19.13 -20.06 11.41
CA LEU A 15 18.55 -19.27 10.32
C LEU A 15 17.02 -19.28 10.50
N VAL A 16 16.49 -18.24 11.13
CA VAL A 16 15.04 -18.00 11.18
C VAL A 16 14.61 -17.45 9.82
N PHE A 17 14.07 -18.32 8.97
CA PHE A 17 13.35 -17.91 7.76
C PHE A 17 12.00 -17.33 8.20
N ALA A 18 11.91 -16.00 8.31
CA ALA A 18 10.61 -15.35 8.41
C ALA A 18 9.97 -15.35 7.01
N PRO A 19 8.75 -15.91 6.83
CA PRO A 19 8.03 -15.77 5.58
C PRO A 19 7.66 -14.29 5.39
N VAL A 20 8.12 -13.69 4.30
CA VAL A 20 7.64 -12.37 3.85
C VAL A 20 6.26 -12.60 3.23
N PHE A 21 5.20 -12.41 4.01
CA PHE A 21 3.85 -12.33 3.49
C PHE A 21 3.58 -10.90 3.01
N ALA A 22 3.00 -10.74 1.82
CA ALA A 22 2.43 -9.46 1.41
C ALA A 22 1.38 -9.05 2.44
N GLN A 23 1.63 -7.97 3.17
CA GLN A 23 0.77 -7.55 4.27
C GLN A 23 -0.40 -6.75 3.70
N GLN A 24 -1.48 -7.45 3.35
CA GLN A 24 -2.71 -6.81 2.88
C GLN A 24 -3.35 -6.04 4.04
N GLN A 25 -3.57 -4.75 3.82
CA GLN A 25 -4.13 -3.81 4.78
C GLN A 25 -5.57 -3.45 4.38
N MET A 26 -6.39 -3.12 5.38
CA MET A 26 -7.79 -2.75 5.18
C MET A 26 -8.12 -1.45 5.90
N ALA A 27 -8.79 -0.55 5.19
CA ALA A 27 -9.44 0.62 5.74
C ALA A 27 -10.94 0.36 5.88
N ASP A 28 -11.48 0.43 7.11
CA ASP A 28 -12.92 0.40 7.31
C ASP A 28 -13.52 1.80 7.41
N ASN A 29 -14.72 1.95 6.84
CA ASN A 29 -15.63 3.04 7.15
C ASN A 29 -15.07 4.41 6.78
N VAL A 30 -14.15 4.43 5.80
CA VAL A 30 -13.50 5.64 5.30
C VAL A 30 -14.28 6.21 4.11
N THR A 31 -14.13 7.50 3.86
CA THR A 31 -14.67 8.15 2.66
C THR A 31 -13.54 8.51 1.71
N ILE A 32 -13.80 8.49 0.40
CA ILE A 32 -12.83 8.99 -0.60
C ILE A 32 -12.87 10.52 -0.62
N ASN A 33 -11.77 11.16 -0.24
CA ASN A 33 -11.65 12.61 -0.18
C ASN A 33 -11.26 13.22 -1.52
N SER A 34 -10.38 12.57 -2.28
CA SER A 34 -9.97 13.03 -3.62
C SER A 34 -9.58 11.87 -4.52
N VAL A 35 -9.70 12.09 -5.84
CA VAL A 35 -9.23 11.20 -6.89
C VAL A 35 -8.40 12.06 -7.85
N SER A 36 -7.15 11.66 -8.10
CA SER A 36 -6.20 12.34 -8.98
C SER A 36 -5.79 11.40 -10.09
N VAL A 37 -6.46 11.53 -11.24
CA VAL A 37 -6.28 10.65 -12.39
C VAL A 37 -5.08 11.11 -13.21
N ASN A 38 -4.13 10.21 -13.46
CA ASN A 38 -3.04 10.46 -14.40
C ASN A 38 -3.38 9.81 -15.75
N GLY A 39 -3.82 10.60 -16.73
CA GLY A 39 -4.14 10.12 -18.07
C GLY A 39 -2.95 10.03 -19.04
N GLY A 40 -1.76 10.48 -18.62
CA GLY A 40 -0.63 10.74 -19.53
C GLY A 40 0.50 9.72 -19.49
N LEU A 41 1.34 9.79 -20.52
CA LEU A 41 2.60 9.04 -20.66
C LEU A 41 3.78 9.77 -19.99
N ASP A 42 3.59 11.02 -19.56
CA ASP A 42 4.68 11.91 -19.08
C ASP A 42 5.01 11.73 -17.59
N SER A 43 4.81 10.52 -17.05
CA SER A 43 5.05 10.19 -15.64
C SER A 43 6.06 9.06 -15.51
N PRO A 44 6.97 9.09 -14.52
CA PRO A 44 7.89 8.00 -14.21
C PRO A 44 7.20 6.64 -14.04
N ASN A 45 5.96 6.65 -13.56
CA ASN A 45 5.05 5.49 -13.58
C ASN A 45 3.77 5.91 -14.31
N GLN A 46 3.69 5.54 -15.58
CA GLN A 46 2.54 5.83 -16.44
C GLN A 46 1.31 5.09 -15.92
N GLY A 47 0.14 5.71 -16.06
CA GLY A 47 -1.12 5.06 -15.72
C GLY A 47 -1.32 4.81 -14.21
N THR A 48 -0.95 5.76 -13.35
CA THR A 48 -1.25 5.68 -11.91
C THR A 48 -2.26 6.74 -11.52
N THR A 49 -3.45 6.34 -11.07
CA THR A 49 -4.40 7.24 -10.41
C THR A 49 -4.17 7.17 -8.91
N CYS A 50 -4.31 8.27 -8.16
CA CYS A 50 -4.22 8.22 -6.71
C CYS A 50 -5.48 8.69 -6.03
N VAL A 51 -5.75 8.13 -4.86
CA VAL A 51 -6.86 8.53 -3.99
C VAL A 51 -6.35 8.92 -2.61
N THR A 52 -7.08 9.81 -1.95
CA THR A 52 -6.92 10.05 -0.51
C THR A 52 -8.20 9.67 0.19
N VAL A 53 -8.09 9.21 1.44
CA VAL A 53 -9.23 8.82 2.25
C VAL A 53 -9.26 9.56 3.58
N SER A 54 -10.41 9.55 4.26
CA SER A 54 -10.61 10.22 5.55
C SER A 54 -9.67 9.76 6.68
N ALA A 55 -9.17 8.52 6.64
CA ALA A 55 -8.19 8.01 7.62
C ALA A 55 -6.75 8.55 7.39
N GLY A 56 -6.48 9.20 6.25
CA GLY A 56 -5.23 9.92 5.99
C GLY A 56 -3.96 9.05 6.04
N ALA A 57 -2.88 9.62 6.59
CA ALA A 57 -1.52 9.05 6.60
C ALA A 57 -1.37 7.79 7.47
N HIS A 58 -2.35 7.46 8.31
CA HIS A 58 -2.32 6.24 9.11
C HIS A 58 -2.43 4.97 8.25
N MET A 59 -2.91 5.11 7.02
CA MET A 59 -3.05 3.99 6.10
C MET A 59 -1.85 3.81 5.19
N CYS A 60 -1.30 4.92 4.70
CA CYS A 60 -0.20 4.89 3.76
C CYS A 60 0.71 6.10 3.99
N PRO A 61 2.04 5.98 3.82
CA PRO A 61 2.94 7.13 3.81
C PRO A 61 2.39 8.26 2.92
N ALA A 62 2.37 9.49 3.45
CA ALA A 62 1.78 10.69 2.83
C ALA A 62 0.24 10.68 2.61
N GLY A 63 -0.48 9.62 2.99
CA GLY A 63 -1.95 9.55 2.95
C GLY A 63 -2.55 9.33 1.55
N TYR A 64 -1.72 8.93 0.58
CA TYR A 64 -2.15 8.62 -0.78
C TYR A 64 -2.06 7.13 -1.04
N VAL A 65 -3.09 6.56 -1.66
CA VAL A 65 -3.08 5.18 -2.13
C VAL A 65 -3.25 5.19 -3.65
N ALA A 66 -2.37 4.49 -4.35
CA ALA A 66 -2.38 4.45 -5.80
C ALA A 66 -3.30 3.35 -6.32
N ILE A 67 -4.09 3.66 -7.33
CA ILE A 67 -4.78 2.70 -8.20
C ILE A 67 -3.81 2.38 -9.34
N PRO A 68 -3.15 1.21 -9.31
CA PRO A 68 -2.16 0.85 -10.31
C PRO A 68 -2.82 0.65 -11.68
N ASN A 69 -2.03 0.91 -12.74
CA ASN A 69 -2.40 0.69 -14.15
C ASN A 69 -3.71 1.35 -14.58
N ASN A 70 -4.13 2.42 -13.88
CA ASN A 70 -5.40 3.10 -14.07
C ASN A 70 -6.57 2.13 -14.19
N ASN A 71 -6.62 1.15 -13.28
CA ASN A 71 -7.70 0.17 -13.25
C ASN A 71 -9.05 0.91 -13.25
N LYS A 72 -9.78 0.81 -14.37
CA LYS A 72 -10.95 1.64 -14.64
C LYS A 72 -12.09 1.34 -13.67
N GLN A 73 -12.20 0.09 -13.24
CA GLN A 73 -13.21 -0.37 -12.30
C GLN A 73 -12.97 0.25 -10.92
N LEU A 74 -11.72 0.23 -10.43
CA LEU A 74 -11.36 0.86 -9.16
C LEU A 74 -11.50 2.38 -9.22
N ILE A 75 -11.13 3.01 -10.34
CA ILE A 75 -11.32 4.45 -10.55
C ILE A 75 -12.81 4.80 -10.51
N ALA A 76 -13.65 4.05 -11.23
CA ALA A 76 -15.09 4.26 -11.25
C ALA A 76 -15.70 4.11 -9.84
N ALA A 77 -15.31 3.07 -9.09
CA ALA A 77 -15.75 2.87 -7.72
C ALA A 77 -15.33 4.03 -6.80
N ALA A 78 -14.08 4.49 -6.91
CA ALA A 78 -13.56 5.62 -6.13
C ALA A 78 -14.31 6.93 -6.45
N LEU A 79 -14.57 7.21 -7.73
CA LEU A 79 -15.31 8.38 -8.18
C LEU A 79 -16.77 8.33 -7.71
N ALA A 80 -17.44 7.18 -7.84
CA ALA A 80 -18.80 6.99 -7.37
C ALA A 80 -18.91 7.20 -5.85
N ALA A 81 -18.01 6.56 -5.08
CA ALA A 81 -17.96 6.72 -3.62
C ALA A 81 -17.71 8.18 -3.21
N LYS A 82 -16.79 8.87 -3.89
CA LYS A 82 -16.51 10.29 -3.65
C LYS A 82 -17.71 11.18 -3.95
N ALA A 83 -18.39 10.96 -5.09
CA ALA A 83 -19.52 11.77 -5.52
C ALA A 83 -20.70 11.65 -4.55
N ASN A 84 -20.92 10.45 -4.01
CA ASN A 84 -22.02 10.16 -3.09
C ASN A 84 -21.67 10.40 -1.62
N GLY A 85 -20.39 10.63 -1.30
CA GLY A 85 -19.92 10.65 0.09
C GLY A 85 -20.04 9.30 0.79
N SER A 86 -20.13 8.20 0.03
CA SER A 86 -20.28 6.85 0.57
C SER A 86 -19.04 6.43 1.36
N LYS A 87 -19.28 5.61 2.37
CA LYS A 87 -18.24 4.91 3.10
C LYS A 87 -17.77 3.72 2.28
N VAL A 88 -16.48 3.40 2.36
CA VAL A 88 -15.87 2.31 1.61
C VAL A 88 -15.07 1.39 2.51
N TRP A 89 -14.97 0.13 2.09
CA TRP A 89 -13.85 -0.72 2.44
C TRP A 89 -12.78 -0.58 1.37
N LEU A 90 -11.58 -0.15 1.79
CA LEU A 90 -10.42 -0.04 0.92
C LEU A 90 -9.43 -1.13 1.30
N TYR A 91 -9.17 -2.08 0.40
CA TYR A 91 -8.08 -3.03 0.55
C TYR A 91 -6.88 -2.56 -0.27
N PHE A 92 -5.73 -2.50 0.38
CA PHE A 92 -4.50 -2.01 -0.21
C PHE A 92 -3.30 -2.74 0.38
N GLU A 93 -2.16 -2.62 -0.28
CA GLU A 93 -0.91 -3.26 0.14
C GLU A 93 0.27 -2.35 -0.15
N ASP A 94 1.36 -2.53 0.60
CA ASP A 94 2.66 -1.96 0.26
C ASP A 94 3.20 -2.69 -0.98
N ALA A 95 3.25 -1.99 -2.10
CA ALA A 95 3.82 -2.50 -3.33
C ALA A 95 5.35 -2.49 -3.28
N SER A 96 5.94 -3.42 -4.04
CA SER A 96 7.40 -3.50 -4.23
C SER A 96 7.98 -2.32 -5.01
N VAL A 97 7.12 -1.48 -5.60
CA VAL A 97 7.48 -0.28 -6.36
C VAL A 97 6.71 0.91 -5.82
N SER A 98 7.33 2.09 -5.77
CA SER A 98 6.62 3.32 -5.42
C SER A 98 5.86 3.86 -6.64
N TYR A 99 4.55 4.08 -6.50
CA TYR A 99 3.68 4.67 -7.50
C TYR A 99 3.76 6.20 -7.49
N HIS A 100 3.65 6.82 -8.67
CA HIS A 100 3.69 8.28 -8.79
C HIS A 100 2.29 8.87 -8.82
N CYS A 101 1.94 9.67 -7.81
CA CYS A 101 0.70 10.43 -7.80
C CYS A 101 0.91 11.78 -8.52
N PRO A 102 0.14 12.06 -9.59
CA PRO A 102 0.40 13.20 -10.47
C PRO A 102 0.34 14.53 -9.71
N GLY A 103 1.43 15.30 -9.77
CA GLY A 103 1.55 16.62 -9.14
C GLY A 103 1.45 16.60 -7.61
N ARG A 104 1.78 15.47 -6.98
CA ARG A 104 1.70 15.28 -5.53
C ARG A 104 2.97 14.59 -5.01
N VAL A 105 2.93 13.27 -4.85
CA VAL A 105 3.93 12.49 -4.10
C VAL A 105 4.13 11.12 -4.74
N PHE A 106 5.18 10.42 -4.33
CA PHE A 106 5.28 8.97 -4.55
C PHE A 106 4.70 8.24 -3.34
N THR A 107 4.00 7.14 -3.59
CA THR A 107 3.41 6.30 -2.56
C THR A 107 3.76 4.83 -2.78
N PRO A 108 4.16 4.08 -1.74
CA PRO A 108 4.34 2.64 -1.87
C PRO A 108 3.01 1.89 -1.90
N CYS A 109 1.87 2.49 -1.53
CA CYS A 109 0.64 1.71 -1.38
C CYS A 109 -0.17 1.61 -2.67
N GLY A 110 -0.52 0.38 -3.04
CA GLY A 110 -1.41 0.05 -4.15
C GLY A 110 -2.79 -0.41 -3.67
N VAL A 111 -3.86 0.07 -4.30
CA VAL A 111 -5.23 -0.37 -4.08
C VAL A 111 -5.44 -1.71 -4.79
N ASN A 112 -5.90 -2.70 -4.04
CA ASN A 112 -6.31 -4.00 -4.57
C ASN A 112 -7.82 -4.03 -4.83
N SER A 113 -8.63 -3.46 -3.93
CA SER A 113 -10.07 -3.38 -4.11
C SER A 113 -10.73 -2.23 -3.36
N ILE A 114 -11.88 -1.80 -3.87
CA ILE A 114 -12.75 -0.81 -3.24
C ILE A 114 -14.17 -1.38 -3.23
N GLU A 115 -14.76 -1.49 -2.05
CA GLU A 115 -16.15 -1.86 -1.89
C GLU A 115 -16.92 -0.65 -1.35
N VAL A 116 -18.00 -0.28 -2.04
CA VAL A 116 -18.85 0.86 -1.67
C VAL A 116 -19.99 0.35 -0.81
N LYS A 117 -20.18 0.96 0.36
CA LYS A 117 -21.27 0.67 1.29
C LYS A 117 -22.50 1.52 1.03
#